data_AF-A0AAU3H7N5-F1
#
_entry.id   AF-A0AAU3H7N5-F1
#
_cell.length_a   1.000
_cell.length_b   1.000
_cell.length_c   1.000
_cell.angle_alpha   90.00
_cell.angle_beta   90.00
_cell.angle_gamma   90.00
#
_symmetry.space_group_name_H-M   'P 1'
#
loop_
_entity.id
_entity.type
_entity.pdbx_description
1 polymer ?
#
loop_
_entity_poly.entity_id
_entity_poly.type
_entity_poly.pdbx_seq_one_letter_code
_entity_poly.pdbx_strand_id
1 'polypeptide(L)' 'MGPVYTPPEQRGRGWAGNAVAEVSRLLRADSAGVCLFTDQANPTSNRLYARLGFRPLVDMANLVVVP' A
#
# COMPACT_ATOMS: atom_id res chain seq x y z
N MET A 1 2.67 -1.04 -6.76
CA MET A 1 3.53 -1.56 -5.66
C MET A 1 2.71 -2.55 -4.81
N GLY A 2 3.23 -3.76 -4.54
CA GLY A 2 2.63 -4.72 -3.59
C GLY A 2 3.04 -6.18 -3.84
N PRO A 3 2.80 -7.11 -2.89
CA PRO A 3 2.16 -6.93 -1.58
C PRO A 3 3.12 -6.39 -0.48
N VAL A 4 2.58 -5.69 0.53
CA VAL A 4 3.34 -5.21 1.70
C VAL A 4 3.00 -6.07 2.91
N TYR A 5 4.01 -6.70 3.50
CA TYR A 5 3.83 -7.59 4.64
C TYR A 5 4.78 -7.23 5.78
N THR A 6 4.26 -7.26 7.00
CA THR A 6 5.06 -7.20 8.23
C THR A 6 4.57 -8.34 9.14
N PRO A 7 5.46 -9.28 9.53
CA PRO A 7 5.13 -10.34 10.47
C PRO A 7 4.46 -9.79 11.74
N PRO A 8 3.45 -10.47 12.32
CA PRO A 8 2.70 -9.98 13.47
C PRO A 8 3.57 -9.46 14.62
N GLU A 9 4.65 -10.17 14.91
CA GLU A 9 5.61 -9.94 16.00
C GLU A 9 6.44 -8.66 15.78
N GLN A 10 6.46 -8.17 14.53
CA GLN A 10 7.20 -6.98 14.10
C GLN A 10 6.29 -5.80 13.78
N ARG A 11 4.96 -5.94 13.92
CA ARG A 11 4.01 -4.85 13.68
C ARG A 11 4.15 -3.73 14.71
N GLY A 12 3.68 -2.53 14.37
CA GLY A 12 3.78 -1.34 15.22
C GLY A 12 5.15 -0.65 15.22
N ARG A 13 6.14 -1.19 14.48
CA ARG A 13 7.51 -0.65 14.41
C ARG A 13 7.78 0.25 13.19
N GLY A 14 6.77 0.51 12.37
CA GLY A 14 6.89 1.37 11.17
C GLY A 14 7.46 0.71 9.91
N TRP A 15 7.75 -0.59 9.92
CA TRP A 15 8.36 -1.31 8.78
C TRP A 15 7.62 -1.11 7.45
N ALA A 16 6.31 -1.37 7.44
CA ALA A 16 5.49 -1.17 6.26
C ALA A 16 5.54 0.28 5.74
N GLY A 17 5.51 1.26 6.65
CA GLY A 17 5.57 2.67 6.29
C GLY A 17 6.89 3.05 5.65
N ASN A 18 8.01 2.62 6.24
CA ASN A 18 9.35 2.89 5.73
C ASN A 18 9.56 2.24 4.34
N ALA A 19 9.17 0.97 4.18
CA ALA A 19 9.30 0.26 2.92
C ALA A 19 8.49 0.96 1.80
N VAL A 20 7.24 1.32 2.08
CA VAL A 20 6.37 2.00 1.10
C VAL A 20 6.91 3.38 0.77
N ALA A 21 7.37 4.15 1.76
CA ALA A 21 7.93 5.48 1.53
C ALA A 21 9.16 5.41 0.61
N GLU A 22 10.09 4.51 0.89
CA GLU A 22 11.35 4.41 0.13
C GLU A 22 11.12 3.92 -1.30
N VAL A 23 10.33 2.85 -1.49
CA VAL A 23 10.02 2.38 -2.85
C VAL A 23 9.24 3.45 -3.63
N SER A 24 8.33 4.18 -2.98
CA SER A 24 7.61 5.29 -3.64
C SER A 24 8.54 6.44 -4.02
N ARG A 25 9.60 6.70 -3.24
CA ARG A 25 10.61 7.72 -3.56
C ARG A 25 11.42 7.30 -4.79
N LEU A 26 11.86 6.05 -4.84
CA LEU A 26 12.62 5.50 -5.97
C LEU A 26 11.81 5.50 -7.27
N LEU A 27 10.56 5.04 -7.23
CA LEU A 27 9.69 5.01 -8.41
C LEU A 27 9.35 6.41 -8.94
N ARG A 28 9.16 7.38 -8.04
CA ARG A 28 8.92 8.78 -8.44
C ARG A 28 10.14 9.43 -9.08
N ALA A 29 11.35 9.03 -8.69
CA ALA A 29 12.57 9.51 -9.34
C ALA A 29 12.68 9.08 -10.81
N ASP A 30 12.04 7.97 -11.17
CA ASP A 30 11.95 7.45 -12.54
C ASP A 30 10.73 8.00 -13.32
N SER A 31 10.15 9.12 -12.87
CA SER A 31 8.94 9.73 -13.44
C SER A 31 7.70 8.82 -13.49
N ALA A 32 7.67 7.73 -12.70
CA ALA A 32 6.54 6.81 -12.66
C ALA A 32 5.46 7.26 -11.65
N GLY A 33 4.20 7.09 -12.02
CA GLY A 33 3.08 7.16 -11.09
C GLY A 33 3.10 5.95 -10.14
N VAL A 34 2.92 6.20 -8.83
CA VAL A 34 2.94 5.13 -7.82
C VAL A 34 1.52 4.85 -7.35
N CYS A 35 1.05 3.63 -7.61
CA CYS A 35 -0.27 3.14 -7.21
C CYS A 35 -0.16 1.79 -6.47
N LEU A 36 -1.13 1.51 -5.62
CA LEU A 36 -1.30 0.23 -4.92
C LEU A 36 -2.79 -0.08 -4.73
N PHE A 37 -3.09 -1.35 -4.50
CA PHE A 37 -4.39 -1.81 -4.06
C PHE A 37 -4.35 -2.06 -2.55
N THR A 38 -5.46 -1.75 -1.89
CA THR A 38 -5.64 -2.03 -0.47
C THR A 38 -7.10 -2.37 -0.20
N ASP A 39 -7.32 -3.24 0.78
CA ASP A 39 -8.66 -3.57 1.22
C ASP A 39 -9.32 -2.35 1.89
N GLN A 40 -10.49 -1.95 1.40
CA GLN A 40 -11.28 -0.86 1.97
C GLN A 40 -11.62 -1.10 3.44
N ALA A 41 -11.80 -2.38 3.83
CA ALA A 41 -12.09 -2.77 5.20
C ALA A 41 -10.86 -2.76 6.13
N ASN A 42 -9.65 -2.44 5.63
CA ASN A 42 -8.44 -2.38 6.43
C ASN A 42 -8.06 -0.93 6.80
N PRO A 43 -8.62 -0.36 7.90
CA PRO A 43 -8.38 1.03 8.28
C PRO A 43 -6.93 1.31 8.67
N THR A 44 -6.15 0.29 9.05
CA THR A 44 -4.75 0.45 9.42
C THR A 44 -3.90 0.78 8.19
N SER A 45 -4.02 -0.02 7.14
CA SER A 45 -3.33 0.23 5.86
C SER A 45 -3.82 1.53 5.22
N ASN A 46 -5.12 1.78 5.23
CA ASN A 46 -5.70 3.00 4.64
C ASN A 46 -5.16 4.27 5.30
N ARG A 47 -5.11 4.32 6.65
CA ARG A 47 -4.50 5.45 7.35
C ARG A 47 -3.01 5.59 7.08
N LEU A 48 -2.28 4.48 6.96
CA LEU A 48 -0.86 4.50 6.64
C LEU A 48 -0.62 5.11 5.25
N TYR A 49 -1.32 4.64 4.23
CA TYR A 49 -1.16 5.14 2.86
C TYR A 49 -1.57 6.60 2.73
N ALA A 50 -2.65 7.03 3.38
CA ALA A 50 -3.05 8.44 3.43
C ALA A 50 -1.96 9.33 4.04
N ARG A 51 -1.34 8.91 5.15
CA ARG A 51 -0.20 9.63 5.78
C ARG A 51 1.03 9.71 4.89
N LEU A 52 1.21 8.77 3.97
CA LEU A 52 2.31 8.75 2.99
C LEU A 52 1.98 9.57 1.71
N GLY A 53 0.79 10.19 1.64
CA GLY A 53 0.38 11.03 0.52
C GLY A 53 -0.34 10.29 -0.62
N PHE A 54 -0.70 9.03 -0.42
CA PHE A 54 -1.61 8.34 -1.34
C PHE A 54 -3.03 8.88 -1.18
N ARG A 55 -3.75 8.96 -2.30
CA ARG A 55 -5.17 9.34 -2.35
C ARG A 55 -6.00 8.22 -2.96
N PRO A 56 -7.25 8.00 -2.51
CA PRO A 56 -8.17 7.10 -3.21
C PRO A 56 -8.35 7.55 -4.66
N LEU A 57 -8.41 6.59 -5.58
CA LEU A 57 -8.59 6.84 -7.01
C LEU A 57 -9.82 6.14 -7.56
N VAL A 58 -9.95 4.85 -7.27
CA VAL A 58 -11.04 4.01 -7.77
C VAL A 58 -11.22 2.81 -6.83
N ASP A 59 -12.47 2.39 -6.69
CA ASP A 59 -12.82 1.16 -5.99
C ASP A 59 -12.72 -0.03 -6.95
N MET A 60 -12.08 -1.11 -6.51
CA MET A 60 -11.92 -2.33 -7.31
C MET A 60 -12.35 -3.56 -6.52
N ALA A 61 -12.91 -4.54 -7.23
CA ALA A 61 -13.24 -5.84 -6.68
C ALA A 61 -12.19 -6.88 -7.10
N ASN A 62 -11.71 -7.67 -6.15
CA ASN A 62 -10.91 -8.86 -6.44
C ASN A 62 -11.85 -10.06 -6.58
N LEU A 63 -11.95 -10.63 -7.78
CA LEU A 63 -12.87 -11.73 -8.09
C LEU A 63 -12.08 -13.00 -8.41
N VAL A 64 -12.48 -14.11 -7.81
CA VAL A 64 -12.02 -15.44 -8.21
C VAL A 64 -13.06 -15.99 -9.18
N VAL A 65 -12.68 -16.17 -10.44
CA VAL A 65 -13.53 -16.83 -11.43
C VAL A 65 -13.26 -18.32 -11.37
N VAL A 66 -14.28 -19.09 -11.03
CA VAL A 66 -14.27 -20.55 -11.10
C VAL A 66 -14.96 -20.99 -12.40
N PRO A 67 -14.47 -22.06 -13.08
CA PRO A 67 -15.13 -22.61 -14.26
C PRO A 67 -16.58 -23.05 -14.03
#